data_AF-A0AAV5G0F6-F1
#
_entry.id   AF-A0AAV5G0F6-F1
#
_cell.length_a   1.000
_cell.length_b   1.000
_cell.length_c   1.000
_cell.angle_alpha   90.00
_cell.angle_beta   90.00
_cell.angle_gamma   90.00
#
_symmetry.space_group_name_H-M   'P 1'
#
loop_
_entity.id
_entity.type
_entity.pdbx_description
1 polymer ?
#
loop_
_entity_poly.entity_id
_entity_poly.type
_entity_poly.pdbx_seq_one_letter_code
_entity_poly.pdbx_strand_id
1 'polypeptide(L)'
;MPRQAAAAAAEAVMEVEEDGEPEDQEERWARLLPELLSEVVRRVEASGCERWPARKDVVSCACVCRRWRDAAVAVVRPPAESGKITFPSSLKQPGPRESPMQCVIRRNKKNSTFYLYLGLTNFVASVKNFQLVAAAEPSDPAGTVDDETVLLQFGKVDDDMFTMDYRQPLSAFQAFAISLSSFGTKLACE
;
A
#
# COMPACT_ATOMS: atom_id res chain seq x y z
N MET A 1 75.59 42.00 -11.98
CA MET A 1 75.46 43.07 -10.95
C MET A 1 75.00 44.33 -11.66
N PRO A 2 74.09 45.14 -11.11
CA PRO A 2 73.37 44.99 -9.82
C PRO A 2 71.86 44.73 -10.03
N ARG A 3 71.15 43.97 -9.16
CA ARG A 3 70.63 44.30 -7.80
C ARG A 3 69.53 45.37 -7.88
N GLN A 4 68.31 45.22 -7.34
CA GLN A 4 67.84 44.85 -5.97
C GLN A 4 66.33 44.53 -6.11
N ALA A 5 65.66 43.55 -5.47
CA ALA A 5 65.56 43.15 -4.06
C ALA A 5 65.07 44.26 -3.12
N ALA A 6 63.76 44.26 -2.76
CA ALA A 6 63.26 44.31 -1.38
C ALA A 6 61.72 44.45 -1.30
N ALA A 7 61.10 43.48 -0.61
CA ALA A 7 60.01 43.56 0.37
C ALA A 7 58.81 44.51 0.18
N ALA A 8 57.60 43.97 0.19
CA ALA A 8 56.75 43.97 1.39
C ALA A 8 55.55 43.04 1.19
N ALA A 9 55.27 42.22 2.22
CA ALA A 9 54.23 41.22 2.27
C ALA A 9 52.82 41.82 2.27
N ALA A 10 51.90 41.15 1.58
CA ALA A 10 50.49 41.08 1.93
C ALA A 10 49.97 39.73 1.45
N GLU A 11 50.02 38.73 2.32
CA GLU A 11 49.20 37.53 2.18
C GLU A 11 47.74 37.98 2.22
N ALA A 12 47.07 37.92 1.08
CA ALA A 12 45.64 37.74 1.01
C ALA A 12 45.44 36.26 0.65
N VAL A 13 45.31 35.43 1.68
CA VAL A 13 44.96 34.02 1.50
C VAL A 13 43.49 34.01 1.07
N MET A 14 43.31 33.71 -0.20
CA MET A 14 42.03 33.56 -0.89
C MET A 14 41.39 32.25 -0.45
N GLU A 15 40.20 32.37 0.13
CA GLU A 15 39.06 31.43 0.08
C GLU A 15 39.41 29.94 -0.01
N VAL A 16 39.41 29.28 1.16
CA VAL A 16 38.93 27.91 1.25
C VAL A 16 37.59 27.97 1.97
N GLU A 17 36.54 28.25 1.20
CA GLU A 17 35.19 27.76 1.54
C GLU A 17 35.00 26.45 0.77
N GLU A 18 35.64 25.39 1.27
CA GLU A 18 35.12 24.03 1.05
C GLU A 18 34.20 23.69 2.23
N ASP A 19 33.15 22.94 1.87
CA ASP A 19 32.28 22.16 2.73
C ASP A 19 31.16 22.87 3.50
N GLY A 20 30.01 22.93 2.83
CA GLY A 20 28.70 22.76 3.45
C GLY A 20 27.93 21.68 2.69
N GLU A 21 28.23 20.42 2.98
CA GLU A 21 27.61 19.22 2.41
C GLU A 21 26.07 19.25 2.51
N PRO A 22 25.31 18.70 1.54
CA PRO A 22 23.86 18.52 1.66
C PRO A 22 23.47 17.33 2.58
N GLU A 23 24.22 17.04 3.64
CA GLU A 23 24.03 15.82 4.46
C GLU A 23 23.00 15.94 5.61
N ASP A 24 22.50 17.14 5.93
CA ASP A 24 21.82 17.33 7.22
C ASP A 24 20.31 17.05 7.29
N GLN A 25 19.64 16.78 6.16
CA GLN A 25 18.18 16.62 6.20
C GLN A 25 17.75 15.27 6.79
N GLU A 26 18.46 14.19 6.46
CA GLU A 26 18.14 12.85 6.97
C GLU A 26 18.40 12.75 8.48
N GLU A 27 19.46 13.39 8.97
CA GLU A 27 19.78 13.46 10.39
C GLU A 27 18.78 14.28 11.20
N ARG A 28 18.32 15.43 10.68
CA ARG A 28 17.41 16.32 11.42
C ARG A 28 16.09 15.64 11.77
N TRP A 29 15.52 14.89 10.83
CA TRP A 29 14.28 14.13 11.06
C TRP A 29 14.51 12.85 11.88
N ALA A 30 15.73 12.31 11.86
CA ALA A 30 16.14 11.18 12.69
C ALA A 30 16.40 11.56 14.16
N ARG A 31 16.44 12.85 14.54
CA ARG A 31 16.61 13.31 15.95
C ARG A 31 15.30 13.40 16.74
N LEU A 32 14.14 13.30 16.10
CA LEU A 32 12.84 13.37 16.79
C LEU A 32 12.61 12.17 17.71
N LEU A 33 11.87 12.38 18.80
CA LEU A 33 11.48 11.31 19.72
C LEU A 33 10.53 10.30 19.04
N PRO A 34 10.68 8.98 19.26
CA PRO A 34 9.84 7.95 18.63
C PRO A 34 8.34 8.17 18.83
N GLU A 35 7.94 8.69 19.98
CA GLU A 35 6.55 8.95 20.36
C GLU A 35 5.97 10.09 19.51
N LEU A 36 6.77 11.12 19.27
CA LEU A 36 6.38 12.24 18.41
C LEU A 36 6.26 11.81 16.96
N LEU A 37 7.18 10.96 16.47
CA LEU A 37 7.09 10.38 15.12
C LEU A 37 5.78 9.60 14.94
N SER A 38 5.47 8.74 15.89
CA SER A 38 4.24 7.94 15.88
C SER A 38 3.00 8.82 15.92
N GLU A 39 2.99 9.88 16.74
CA GLU A 39 1.87 10.82 16.81
C GLU A 39 1.69 11.62 15.51
N VAL A 40 2.78 12.05 14.87
CA VAL A 40 2.71 12.73 13.56
C VAL A 40 2.10 11.79 12.53
N VAL A 41 2.61 10.57 12.40
CA VAL A 41 2.07 9.59 11.45
C VAL A 41 0.60 9.28 11.77
N ARG A 42 0.23 9.12 13.05
CA ARG A 42 -1.15 8.87 13.46
C ARG A 42 -2.08 10.00 13.06
N ARG A 43 -1.65 11.25 13.22
CA ARG A 43 -2.39 12.43 12.74
C ARG A 43 -2.50 12.46 11.24
N VAL A 44 -1.41 12.14 10.52
CA VAL A 44 -1.42 12.06 9.05
C VAL A 44 -2.41 10.99 8.59
N GLU A 45 -2.39 9.80 9.19
CA GLU A 45 -3.34 8.73 8.90
C GLU A 45 -4.79 9.11 9.22
N ALA A 46 -5.04 9.84 10.32
CA ALA A 46 -6.37 10.31 10.68
C ALA A 46 -6.87 11.48 9.81
N SER A 47 -5.94 12.31 9.30
CA SER A 47 -6.26 13.48 8.45
C SER A 47 -6.47 13.12 6.99
N GLY A 48 -5.88 12.02 6.53
CA GLY A 48 -6.09 11.52 5.18
C GLY A 48 -7.51 10.99 5.07
N CYS A 49 -8.35 11.59 4.22
CA CYS A 49 -9.60 10.97 3.80
C CYS A 49 -9.32 9.49 3.43
N GLU A 50 -10.24 8.57 3.72
CA GLU A 50 -10.03 7.11 3.57
C GLU A 50 -9.70 6.61 2.15
N ARG A 51 -9.50 7.53 1.19
CA ARG A 51 -9.32 7.28 -0.23
C ARG A 51 -7.90 7.58 -0.68
N TRP A 52 -7.30 6.71 -1.48
CA TRP A 52 -6.17 7.08 -2.33
C TRP A 52 -6.59 8.21 -3.29
N PRO A 53 -5.85 9.33 -3.45
CA PRO A 53 -4.44 9.57 -3.09
C PRO A 53 -4.18 10.12 -1.69
N ALA A 54 -5.19 10.40 -0.86
CA ALA A 54 -4.99 11.05 0.45
C ALA A 54 -4.13 10.21 1.42
N ARG A 55 -4.02 8.89 1.20
CA ARG A 55 -3.11 8.02 1.97
C ARG A 55 -1.64 8.04 1.50
N LYS A 56 -1.32 8.76 0.42
CA LYS A 56 0.06 8.90 -0.09
C LYS A 56 0.98 9.54 0.96
N ASP A 57 0.43 10.39 1.82
CA ASP A 57 1.22 11.14 2.80
C ASP A 57 1.78 10.22 3.91
N VAL A 58 1.07 9.15 4.26
CA VAL A 58 1.57 8.10 5.16
C VAL A 58 2.74 7.36 4.52
N VAL A 59 2.65 7.07 3.22
CA VAL A 59 3.74 6.43 2.46
C VAL A 59 4.94 7.37 2.36
N SER A 60 4.71 8.66 2.11
CA SER A 60 5.77 9.69 2.12
C SER A 60 6.47 9.77 3.48
N CYS A 61 5.74 9.69 4.59
CA CYS A 61 6.33 9.61 5.93
C CYS A 61 7.27 8.40 6.06
N ALA A 62 6.85 7.22 5.59
CA ALA A 62 7.66 6.00 5.64
C ALA A 62 8.94 6.05 4.79
N CYS A 63 9.05 7.02 3.86
CA CYS A 63 10.20 7.22 3.00
C CYS A 63 11.26 8.17 3.59
N VAL A 64 10.98 8.86 4.71
CA VAL A 64 11.89 9.88 5.26
C VAL A 64 13.20 9.27 5.76
N CYS A 65 13.12 8.27 6.63
CA CYS A 65 14.27 7.47 7.08
C CYS A 65 13.77 6.18 7.77
N ARG A 66 14.69 5.32 8.23
CA ARG A 66 14.34 4.05 8.88
C ARG A 66 13.40 4.23 10.09
N ARG A 67 13.65 5.21 10.96
CA ARG A 67 12.83 5.44 12.15
C ARG A 67 11.39 5.86 11.81
N TRP A 68 11.23 6.68 10.78
CA TRP A 68 9.90 7.06 10.29
C TRP A 68 9.17 5.91 9.62
N ARG A 69 9.88 5.03 8.91
CA ARG A 69 9.32 3.79 8.37
C ARG A 69 8.79 2.88 9.48
N ASP A 70 9.59 2.67 10.53
CA ASP A 70 9.20 1.82 11.65
C ASP A 70 7.96 2.40 12.37
N ALA A 71 7.93 3.72 12.58
CA ALA A 71 6.74 4.40 13.11
C ALA A 71 5.52 4.27 12.18
N ALA A 72 5.70 4.40 10.87
CA ALA A 72 4.63 4.25 9.89
C ALA A 72 4.05 2.84 9.87
N VAL A 73 4.89 1.81 9.96
CA VAL A 73 4.48 0.41 10.05
C VAL A 73 3.76 0.12 11.37
N ALA A 74 4.20 0.71 12.48
CA ALA A 74 3.57 0.52 13.79
C ALA A 74 2.18 1.18 13.88
N VAL A 75 2.01 2.34 13.25
CA VAL A 75 0.76 3.09 13.25
C VAL A 75 -0.26 2.47 12.30
N VAL A 76 0.19 2.07 11.10
CA VAL A 76 -0.67 1.41 10.11
C VAL A 76 -0.97 -0.02 10.55
N ARG A 77 -2.19 -0.25 11.02
CA ARG A 77 -2.65 -1.60 11.37
C ARG A 77 -2.76 -2.53 10.14
N PRO A 78 -2.53 -3.85 10.29
CA PRO A 78 -2.68 -4.83 9.21
C PRO A 78 -4.06 -4.79 8.55
N PRO A 79 -4.23 -5.21 7.28
CA PRO A 79 -5.52 -5.22 6.59
C PRO A 79 -6.59 -6.04 7.32
N ALA A 80 -6.19 -7.06 8.08
CA ALA A 80 -7.09 -7.86 8.92
C ALA A 80 -7.81 -7.03 9.99
N GLU A 81 -7.17 -5.96 10.50
CA GLU A 81 -7.74 -5.10 11.54
C GLU A 81 -8.19 -3.74 11.02
N SER A 82 -7.47 -3.19 10.05
CA SER A 82 -7.72 -1.84 9.54
C SER A 82 -8.71 -1.81 8.37
N GLY A 83 -8.87 -2.92 7.65
CA GLY A 83 -9.59 -2.96 6.38
C GLY A 83 -8.96 -2.07 5.30
N LYS A 84 -7.68 -1.73 5.43
CA LYS A 84 -7.00 -0.82 4.50
C LYS A 84 -5.60 -1.31 4.15
N ILE A 85 -5.24 -1.23 2.87
CA ILE A 85 -3.89 -1.54 2.39
C ILE A 85 -3.13 -0.23 2.24
N THR A 86 -2.00 -0.08 2.94
CA THR A 86 -1.14 1.12 2.84
C THR A 86 0.12 0.83 2.05
N PHE A 87 0.77 -0.29 2.37
CA PHE A 87 2.07 -0.65 1.82
C PHE A 87 1.93 -1.82 0.84
N PRO A 88 2.84 -1.96 -0.14
CA PRO A 88 2.84 -3.11 -1.05
C PRO A 88 2.90 -4.47 -0.32
N SER A 89 3.61 -4.55 0.81
CA SER A 89 3.70 -5.78 1.62
C SER A 89 2.33 -6.21 2.18
N SER A 90 1.43 -5.27 2.44
CA SER A 90 0.07 -5.55 2.93
C SER A 90 -0.78 -6.31 1.91
N LEU A 91 -0.45 -6.30 0.61
CA LEU A 91 -1.18 -7.07 -0.41
C LEU A 91 -1.11 -8.58 -0.20
N LYS A 92 -0.10 -9.07 0.53
CA LYS A 92 0.09 -10.48 0.86
C LYS A 92 -0.52 -10.87 2.21
N GLN A 93 -1.02 -9.90 2.98
CA GLN A 93 -1.66 -10.16 4.26
C GLN A 93 -3.15 -10.49 4.05
N PRO A 94 -3.74 -11.32 4.93
CA PRO A 94 -5.17 -11.63 4.86
C PRO A 94 -6.05 -10.40 4.99
N GLY A 95 -7.22 -10.44 4.34
CA GLY A 95 -8.28 -9.45 4.55
C GLY A 95 -8.94 -9.57 5.94
N PRO A 96 -9.84 -8.63 6.29
CA PRO A 96 -10.61 -8.66 7.53
C PRO A 96 -11.59 -9.84 7.58
N ARG A 97 -12.03 -10.16 8.81
CA ARG A 97 -13.00 -11.23 9.08
C ARG A 97 -14.44 -10.75 8.88
N GLU A 98 -14.70 -9.53 9.34
CA GLU A 98 -16.01 -8.96 9.60
C GLU A 98 -16.66 -8.42 8.32
N SER A 99 -15.85 -7.88 7.40
CA SER A 99 -16.30 -7.31 6.14
C SER A 99 -15.35 -7.67 5.00
N PRO A 100 -15.86 -7.97 3.79
CA PRO A 100 -14.99 -8.17 2.65
C PRO A 100 -14.31 -6.87 2.22
N MET A 101 -13.04 -6.97 1.84
CA MET A 101 -12.30 -5.94 1.13
C MET A 101 -12.83 -5.82 -0.29
N GLN A 102 -13.35 -4.65 -0.63
CA GLN A 102 -13.88 -4.35 -1.95
C GLN A 102 -12.80 -3.81 -2.87
N CYS A 103 -12.62 -4.46 -4.01
CA CYS A 103 -11.65 -4.08 -5.02
C CYS A 103 -12.26 -4.05 -6.42
N VAL A 104 -11.59 -3.33 -7.30
CA VAL A 104 -11.92 -3.27 -8.72
C VAL A 104 -10.70 -3.67 -9.53
N ILE A 105 -10.90 -4.59 -10.46
CA ILE A 105 -9.91 -4.95 -11.47
C ILE A 105 -10.25 -4.22 -12.76
N ARG A 106 -9.27 -3.49 -13.31
CA ARG A 106 -9.37 -2.89 -14.64
C ARG A 106 -8.42 -3.57 -15.60
N ARG A 107 -8.92 -4.02 -16.74
CA ARG A 107 -8.11 -4.57 -17.82
C ARG A 107 -7.75 -3.47 -18.81
N ASN A 108 -6.47 -3.39 -19.19
CA ASN A 108 -6.04 -2.67 -20.37
C ASN A 108 -5.80 -3.68 -21.50
N LYS A 109 -6.71 -3.72 -22.47
CA LYS A 109 -6.65 -4.63 -23.62
C LYS A 109 -5.44 -4.39 -24.53
N LYS A 110 -4.93 -3.14 -24.61
CA LYS A 110 -3.84 -2.78 -25.54
C LYS A 110 -2.51 -3.45 -25.18
N ASN A 111 -2.23 -3.58 -23.88
CA ASN A 111 -0.97 -4.12 -23.37
C ASN A 111 -1.18 -5.36 -22.48
N SER A 112 -2.38 -5.93 -22.47
CA SER A 112 -2.77 -7.09 -21.64
C SER A 112 -2.43 -6.92 -20.14
N THR A 113 -2.46 -5.69 -19.63
CA THR A 113 -2.15 -5.40 -18.22
C THR A 113 -3.43 -5.29 -17.40
N PHE A 114 -3.39 -5.77 -16.16
CA PHE A 114 -4.48 -5.67 -15.21
C PHE A 114 -4.07 -4.78 -14.04
N TYR A 115 -4.94 -3.86 -13.66
CA TYR A 115 -4.74 -2.95 -12.53
C TYR A 115 -5.73 -3.30 -11.42
N LEU A 116 -5.23 -3.40 -10.20
CA LEU A 116 -6.03 -3.58 -8.99
C LEU A 116 -6.20 -2.21 -8.32
N TYR A 117 -7.45 -1.81 -8.14
CA TYR A 117 -7.83 -0.60 -7.40
C TYR A 117 -8.57 -1.00 -6.11
N LEU A 118 -8.26 -0.30 -5.03
CA LEU A 118 -8.83 -0.55 -3.71
C LEU A 118 -9.85 0.55 -3.40
N GLY A 119 -11.11 0.20 -3.12
CA GLY A 119 -12.07 1.12 -2.47
C GLY A 119 -13.49 1.27 -3.04
N LEU A 120 -14.46 1.06 -2.13
CA LEU A 120 -15.53 1.95 -1.64
C LEU A 120 -16.74 2.34 -2.51
N THR A 121 -17.00 1.68 -3.63
CA THR A 121 -18.34 1.73 -4.22
C THR A 121 -18.89 0.33 -4.31
N ASN A 122 -20.02 0.10 -3.64
CA ASN A 122 -20.84 -1.09 -3.83
C ASN A 122 -21.24 -1.13 -5.31
N PHE A 123 -20.49 -1.89 -6.09
CA PHE A 123 -20.87 -2.20 -7.45
C PHE A 123 -21.80 -3.39 -7.40
N VAL A 124 -22.98 -3.27 -8.00
CA VAL A 124 -23.85 -4.42 -8.23
C VAL A 124 -23.23 -5.19 -9.40
N ALA A 125 -22.61 -6.32 -9.09
CA ALA A 125 -21.99 -7.16 -10.10
C ALA A 125 -23.06 -7.86 -10.97
N SER A 126 -22.80 -8.00 -12.27
CA SER A 126 -23.74 -8.56 -13.24
C SER A 126 -24.00 -10.07 -13.06
N VAL A 127 -24.86 -10.67 -13.89
CA VAL A 127 -25.35 -12.06 -13.87
C VAL A 127 -24.27 -13.17 -14.02
N LYS A 128 -22.98 -12.81 -14.02
CA LYS A 128 -21.81 -13.70 -14.19
C LYS A 128 -20.83 -13.56 -13.03
N ASN A 129 -21.33 -13.75 -11.81
CA ASN A 129 -20.51 -13.67 -10.61
C ASN A 129 -19.99 -15.07 -10.25
N PHE A 130 -18.67 -15.20 -10.16
CA PHE A 130 -18.02 -16.33 -9.53
C PHE A 130 -17.96 -16.08 -8.02
N GLN A 131 -18.38 -17.06 -7.23
CA GLN A 131 -18.26 -17.04 -5.78
C GLN A 131 -17.44 -18.24 -5.32
N LEU A 132 -16.42 -17.99 -4.50
CA LEU A 132 -15.73 -19.00 -3.72
C LEU A 132 -16.30 -18.94 -2.30
N VAL A 133 -16.77 -20.06 -1.79
CA VAL A 133 -17.46 -20.16 -0.50
C VAL A 133 -16.70 -21.12 0.40
N ALA A 134 -16.61 -20.81 1.70
CA ALA A 134 -16.07 -21.73 2.69
C ALA A 134 -17.05 -22.88 2.93
N ALA A 135 -16.58 -24.12 2.86
CA ALA A 135 -17.36 -25.27 3.29
C ALA A 135 -17.59 -25.19 4.81
N ALA A 136 -18.82 -25.45 5.26
CA ALA A 136 -19.11 -25.52 6.69
C ALA A 136 -18.40 -26.74 7.31
N GLU A 137 -17.59 -26.51 8.33
CA GLU A 137 -16.99 -27.58 9.13
C GLU A 137 -18.06 -28.16 10.08
N PRO A 138 -18.35 -29.48 10.06
CA PRO A 138 -19.46 -30.08 10.79
C PRO A 138 -19.23 -30.25 12.31
N SER A 139 -18.36 -29.45 12.95
CA SER A 139 -17.85 -29.72 14.30
C SER A 139 -18.29 -28.76 15.42
N ASP A 140 -19.18 -27.79 15.17
CA ASP A 140 -19.68 -26.88 16.22
C ASP A 140 -21.16 -27.18 16.62
N PRO A 141 -21.43 -27.70 17.83
CA PRO A 141 -22.78 -28.04 18.31
C PRO A 141 -23.55 -26.85 18.95
N ALA A 142 -23.04 -25.62 18.85
CA ALA A 142 -23.69 -24.41 19.36
C ALA A 142 -24.06 -23.50 18.17
N GLY A 143 -25.16 -23.83 17.50
CA GLY A 143 -25.63 -23.10 16.33
C GLY A 143 -25.97 -21.65 16.65
N THR A 144 -25.18 -20.72 16.09
CA THR A 144 -25.58 -19.40 15.59
C THR A 144 -24.37 -18.80 14.85
N VAL A 145 -24.31 -18.90 13.52
CA VAL A 145 -24.06 -17.83 12.52
C VAL A 145 -24.11 -18.50 11.14
N ASP A 146 -24.90 -17.90 10.26
CA ASP A 146 -25.24 -18.19 8.86
C ASP A 146 -24.29 -19.04 7.98
N ASP A 147 -24.96 -19.82 7.12
CA ASP A 147 -24.48 -20.66 6.03
C ASP A 147 -23.47 -19.97 5.10
N GLU A 148 -22.60 -20.77 4.45
CA GLU A 148 -21.87 -20.41 3.23
C GLU A 148 -21.15 -19.04 3.24
N THR A 149 -20.06 -18.93 4.01
CA THR A 149 -19.23 -17.71 4.00
C THR A 149 -18.54 -17.52 2.65
N VAL A 150 -18.98 -16.54 1.85
CA VAL A 150 -18.35 -16.16 0.56
C VAL A 150 -16.94 -15.57 0.76
N LEU A 151 -15.90 -16.35 0.50
CA LEU A 151 -14.50 -15.93 0.64
C LEU A 151 -14.03 -14.96 -0.45
N LEU A 152 -14.51 -15.15 -1.68
CA LEU A 152 -14.20 -14.31 -2.84
C LEU A 152 -15.43 -14.22 -3.73
N GLN A 153 -15.81 -13.00 -4.11
CA GLN A 153 -16.80 -12.72 -5.12
C GLN A 153 -16.15 -11.94 -6.25
N PHE A 154 -16.16 -12.50 -7.45
CA PHE A 154 -15.60 -11.88 -8.65
C PHE A 154 -16.68 -11.74 -9.72
N GLY A 155 -16.81 -10.57 -10.33
CA GLY A 155 -17.88 -10.30 -11.29
C GLY A 155 -17.53 -9.26 -12.34
N LYS A 156 -18.11 -9.37 -13.54
CA LYS A 156 -17.98 -8.35 -14.58
C LYS A 156 -18.98 -7.21 -14.32
N VAL A 157 -18.51 -5.98 -14.35
CA VAL A 157 -19.34 -4.76 -14.27
C VAL A 157 -19.39 -4.04 -15.61
N ASP A 158 -18.25 -4.01 -16.32
CA ASP A 158 -18.11 -3.37 -17.64
C ASP A 158 -17.10 -4.17 -18.49
N ASP A 159 -16.93 -3.79 -19.76
CA ASP A 159 -16.07 -4.47 -20.74
C ASP A 159 -14.63 -4.65 -20.34
N ASP A 160 -14.12 -3.76 -19.49
CA ASP A 160 -12.77 -3.77 -18.96
C ASP A 160 -12.73 -3.57 -17.44
N MET A 161 -13.87 -3.72 -16.75
CA MET A 161 -13.98 -3.47 -15.32
C MET A 161 -14.71 -4.61 -14.60
N PHE A 162 -14.12 -5.06 -13.51
CA PHE A 162 -14.58 -6.22 -12.74
C PHE A 162 -14.51 -5.92 -11.25
N THR A 163 -15.47 -6.42 -10.49
CA THR A 163 -15.45 -6.38 -9.03
C THR A 163 -14.72 -7.59 -8.48
N MET A 164 -14.03 -7.38 -7.37
CA MET A 164 -13.34 -8.42 -6.63
C MET A 164 -13.47 -8.11 -5.13
N ASP A 165 -14.43 -8.77 -4.49
CA ASP A 165 -14.64 -8.65 -3.06
C ASP A 165 -14.06 -9.88 -2.38
N TYR A 166 -13.12 -9.72 -1.46
CA TYR A 166 -12.47 -10.85 -0.80
C TYR A 166 -12.43 -10.66 0.71
N ARG A 167 -12.44 -11.75 1.45
CA ARG A 167 -12.23 -11.76 2.90
C ARG A 167 -11.16 -12.79 3.26
N GLN A 168 -10.77 -12.83 4.53
CA GLN A 168 -9.94 -13.93 5.00
C GLN A 168 -10.53 -15.30 4.61
N PRO A 169 -9.72 -16.34 4.38
CA PRO A 169 -8.28 -16.40 4.58
C PRO A 169 -7.47 -15.81 3.41
N LEU A 170 -8.11 -15.22 2.40
CA LEU A 170 -7.43 -14.70 1.22
C LEU A 170 -6.77 -13.34 1.48
N SER A 171 -5.61 -13.16 0.85
CA SER A 171 -4.98 -11.86 0.63
C SER A 171 -5.41 -11.25 -0.70
N ALA A 172 -5.25 -9.94 -0.87
CA ALA A 172 -5.52 -9.24 -2.13
C ALA A 172 -4.76 -9.88 -3.30
N PHE A 173 -3.50 -10.27 -3.07
CA PHE A 173 -2.67 -10.92 -4.07
C PHE A 173 -3.24 -12.28 -4.52
N GLN A 174 -3.67 -13.12 -3.58
CA GLN A 174 -4.29 -14.41 -3.89
C GLN A 174 -5.62 -14.24 -4.61
N ALA A 175 -6.51 -13.39 -4.09
CA ALA A 175 -7.80 -13.08 -4.70
C ALA A 175 -7.64 -12.56 -6.13
N PHE A 176 -6.66 -11.69 -6.36
CA PHE A 176 -6.35 -11.15 -7.68
C PHE A 176 -5.86 -12.24 -8.63
N ALA A 177 -4.94 -13.10 -8.19
CA ALA A 177 -4.46 -14.23 -9.00
C ALA A 177 -5.59 -15.20 -9.40
N ILE A 178 -6.47 -15.54 -8.45
CA ILE A 178 -7.66 -16.37 -8.72
C ILE A 178 -8.57 -15.69 -9.74
N SER A 179 -8.83 -14.40 -9.57
CA SER A 179 -9.67 -13.65 -10.50
C SER A 179 -9.08 -13.61 -11.91
N LEU A 180 -7.75 -13.47 -12.02
CA LEU A 180 -7.05 -13.46 -13.31
C LEU A 180 -7.13 -14.80 -14.06
N SER A 181 -7.26 -15.93 -13.36
CA SER A 181 -7.41 -17.24 -14.03
C SER A 181 -8.71 -17.35 -14.84
N SER A 182 -9.75 -16.58 -14.47
CA SER A 182 -11.03 -16.55 -15.19
C SER A 182 -10.92 -15.95 -16.60
N PHE A 183 -9.92 -15.10 -16.85
CA PHE A 183 -9.72 -14.47 -18.15
C PHE A 183 -9.04 -15.39 -19.17
N GLY A 184 -8.47 -16.50 -18.71
CA GLY A 184 -7.69 -17.45 -19.52
C GLY A 184 -8.45 -18.69 -19.98
N THR A 185 -9.65 -18.95 -19.49
CA THR A 185 -10.36 -20.20 -19.76
C THR A 185 -11.49 -20.03 -20.77
N LYS A 186 -11.15 -19.99 -22.07
CA LYS A 186 -11.81 -20.95 -22.96
C LYS A 186 -11.20 -22.29 -22.61
N LEU A 187 -11.67 -22.93 -21.54
CA LEU A 187 -11.49 -24.36 -21.45
C LEU A 187 -12.23 -24.91 -22.66
N ALA A 188 -11.45 -25.46 -23.58
CA ALA A 188 -11.92 -26.28 -24.68
C ALA A 188 -12.78 -27.40 -24.09
N CYS A 189 -14.09 -27.16 -24.00
CA CYS A 189 -15.09 -28.20 -23.96
C CYS A 189 -15.70 -28.24 -25.36
N GLU A 190 -14.95 -28.86 -26.27
CA GLU A 190 -15.49 -29.64 -27.39
C GLU A 190 -15.03 -31.08 -27.19
#